data_AF-A0A2V7M451-F1
#
_entry.id   AF-A0A2V7M451-F1
#
_cell.length_a   1.000
_cell.length_b   1.000
_cell.length_c   1.000
_cell.angle_alpha   90.00
_cell.angle_beta   90.00
_cell.angle_gamma   90.00
#
_symmetry.space_group_name_H-M   'P 1'
#
loop_
_entity.id
_entity.type
_entity.pdbx_description
1 polymer ?
#
loop_
_entity_poly.entity_id
_entity_poly.type
_entity_poly.pdbx_seq_one_letter_code
_entity_poly.pdbx_strand_id
1 'polypeptide(L)'
;MVVDARTRNAWRRWGYRLLPGELFSYVLHMRPAEWPIMAGHTLVGYVLAVGFSGVVRGAWWWQTLGGLAIWVIFLNGGTLAINSVFDKDEGDIGYLNAPPPLPRHLLAFSVALL
;
A
#
# COMPACT_ATOMS: atom_id res chain seq x y z
N MET A 1 -7.52 21.56 16.59
CA MET A 1 -8.14 20.22 16.71
C MET A 1 -7.30 19.25 15.89
N VAL A 2 -6.67 18.26 16.52
CA VAL A 2 -6.07 17.15 15.77
C VAL A 2 -7.23 16.36 15.17
N VAL A 3 -7.32 16.33 13.84
CA VAL A 3 -8.35 15.54 13.16
C VAL A 3 -8.07 14.08 13.47
N ASP A 4 -9.02 13.40 14.11
CA ASP A 4 -8.90 11.97 14.39
C ASP A 4 -8.63 11.21 13.08
N ALA A 5 -7.48 10.53 13.05
CA ALA A 5 -7.00 9.77 11.92
C ALA A 5 -8.05 8.78 11.41
N ARG A 6 -8.96 8.27 12.26
CA ARG A 6 -9.98 7.30 11.87
C ARG A 6 -11.17 7.92 11.15
N THR A 7 -11.47 9.18 11.44
CA THR A 7 -12.68 9.87 10.97
C THR A 7 -12.40 10.92 9.89
N ARG A 8 -11.14 11.12 9.51
CA ARG A 8 -10.68 12.12 8.52
C ARG A 8 -11.54 12.21 7.25
N ASN A 9 -11.96 11.08 6.66
CA ASN A 9 -12.82 11.07 5.47
C ASN A 9 -13.70 9.81 5.41
N ALA A 10 -14.59 9.74 4.42
CA ALA A 10 -15.52 8.62 4.25
C ALA A 10 -14.78 7.29 4.03
N TRP A 11 -13.66 7.31 3.29
CA TRP A 11 -12.84 6.11 3.05
C TRP A 11 -12.26 5.54 4.34
N ARG A 12 -11.74 6.40 5.24
CA ARG A 12 -11.23 5.93 6.52
C ARG A 12 -12.33 5.37 7.41
N ARG A 13 -13.49 6.05 7.49
CA ARG A 13 -14.64 5.53 8.24
C ARG A 13 -15.12 4.19 7.72
N TRP A 14 -15.13 4.00 6.40
CA TRP A 14 -15.51 2.73 5.79
C TRP A 14 -14.45 1.64 6.01
N GLY A 15 -13.16 1.98 5.84
CA GLY A 15 -12.04 1.07 6.09
C GLY A 15 -12.01 0.53 7.52
N TYR A 16 -12.17 1.39 8.53
CA TYR A 16 -12.27 0.95 9.93
C TYR A 16 -13.57 0.21 10.26
N ARG A 17 -14.62 0.30 9.44
CA ARG A 17 -15.82 -0.55 9.58
C ARG A 17 -15.58 -1.95 9.03
N LEU A 18 -14.85 -2.08 7.92
CA LEU A 18 -14.52 -3.37 7.30
C LEU A 18 -13.40 -4.11 8.04
N LEU A 19 -12.39 -3.37 8.48
CA LEU A 19 -11.21 -3.87 9.18
C LEU A 19 -11.17 -3.22 10.57
N PRO A 20 -12.01 -3.70 11.52
CA PRO A 20 -12.16 -3.08 12.83
C PRO A 20 -10.90 -3.18 13.69
N GLY A 21 -10.85 -2.36 14.74
CA GLY A 21 -9.67 -2.24 15.61
C GLY A 21 -8.54 -1.48 14.92
N GLU A 22 -7.31 -2.00 15.01
CA GLU A 22 -6.13 -1.42 14.37
C GLU A 22 -5.84 -1.99 12.98
N LEU A 23 -6.61 -2.95 12.48
CA LEU A 23 -6.31 -3.66 11.23
C LEU A 23 -6.20 -2.70 10.04
N PHE A 24 -7.11 -1.73 9.93
CA PHE A 24 -7.02 -0.71 8.89
C PHE A 24 -5.82 0.23 9.07
N SER A 25 -5.33 0.44 10.30
CA SER A 25 -4.12 1.22 10.57
C SER A 25 -2.88 0.57 9.93
N TYR A 26 -2.75 -0.76 9.98
CA TYR A 26 -1.66 -1.48 9.29
C TYR A 26 -1.69 -1.21 7.77
N VAL A 27 -2.88 -1.30 7.16
CA VAL A 27 -3.07 -1.04 5.73
C VAL A 27 -2.70 0.40 5.37
N LEU A 28 -3.04 1.38 6.21
CA LEU A 28 -2.68 2.78 5.99
C LEU A 28 -1.16 3.01 6.02
N HIS A 29 -0.41 2.31 6.88
CA HIS A 29 1.05 2.38 6.91
C HIS A 29 1.73 1.73 5.70
N MET A 30 1.03 0.88 4.94
CA MET A 30 1.47 0.41 3.61
C MET A 30 1.25 1.46 2.50
N ARG A 31 0.73 2.64 2.86
CA ARG A 31 0.46 3.82 2.02
C ARG A 31 -0.23 3.51 0.68
N PRO A 32 -1.49 3.00 0.70
CA PRO A 32 -2.18 2.54 -0.51
C PRO A 32 -2.38 3.62 -1.59
N ALA A 33 -2.29 4.90 -1.23
CA ALA A 33 -2.34 5.99 -2.19
C ALA A 33 -1.13 6.00 -3.15
N GLU A 34 -0.01 5.38 -2.79
CA GLU A 34 1.16 5.21 -3.68
C GLU A 34 0.98 4.03 -4.65
N TRP A 35 0.15 3.03 -4.32
CA TRP A 35 0.07 1.78 -5.07
C TRP A 35 -0.26 1.94 -6.57
N PRO A 36 -1.17 2.84 -7.00
CA PRO A 36 -1.41 3.06 -8.42
C PRO A 36 -0.18 3.57 -9.17
N ILE A 37 0.67 4.35 -8.50
CA ILE A 37 1.91 4.89 -9.08
C ILE A 37 2.88 3.73 -9.30
N MET A 38 3.12 2.91 -8.29
CA MET A 38 4.02 1.75 -8.40
C MET A 38 3.52 0.73 -9.42
N ALA A 39 2.21 0.44 -9.43
CA ALA A 39 1.60 -0.43 -10.42
C ALA A 39 1.79 0.12 -11.84
N GLY A 40 1.62 1.43 -12.04
CA GLY A 40 1.85 2.08 -13.33
C GLY A 40 3.29 1.90 -13.83
N HIS A 41 4.29 2.14 -12.97
CA HIS A 41 5.70 1.93 -13.32
C HIS A 41 5.98 0.48 -13.73
N THR A 42 5.50 -0.49 -12.95
CA THR A 42 5.68 -1.91 -13.26
C THR A 42 4.94 -2.32 -14.53
N LEU A 43 3.73 -1.81 -14.75
CA LEU A 43 2.94 -2.08 -15.96
C LEU A 43 3.60 -1.52 -17.21
N VAL A 44 4.28 -0.37 -17.14
CA VAL A 44 5.11 0.13 -18.26
C VAL A 44 6.19 -0.90 -18.59
N GLY A 45 6.88 -1.45 -17.59
CA GLY A 45 7.86 -2.52 -17.79
C GLY A 45 7.26 -3.77 -18.45
N TYR A 46 6.06 -4.18 -18.02
CA TYR A 46 5.33 -5.28 -18.65
C TYR A 46 5.00 -5.00 -20.12
N VAL A 47 4.47 -3.82 -20.46
CA VAL A 47 4.18 -3.42 -21.85
C VAL A 47 5.46 -3.44 -22.69
N LEU A 48 6.59 -2.97 -22.15
CA LEU A 48 7.89 -3.02 -22.85
C LEU A 48 8.37 -4.46 -23.08
N ALA A 49 8.08 -5.38 -22.15
CA ALA A 49 8.52 -6.77 -22.25
C ALA A 49 7.72 -7.59 -23.28
N VAL A 50 6.39 -7.40 -23.36
CA VAL A 50 5.53 -8.22 -24.24
C VAL A 50 5.00 -7.48 -25.47
N GLY A 51 5.18 -6.15 -25.53
CA GLY A 51 4.63 -5.28 -26.56
C GLY A 51 3.11 -5.12 -26.48
N PHE A 52 2.55 -4.09 -27.13
CA PHE A 52 1.10 -3.82 -27.13
C PHE A 52 0.27 -5.01 -27.67
N SER A 53 0.77 -5.69 -28.72
CA SER A 53 0.09 -6.87 -29.26
C SER A 53 0.08 -8.04 -28.28
N GLY A 54 1.15 -8.22 -27.49
CA GLY A 54 1.22 -9.21 -26.43
C GLY A 54 0.23 -8.92 -25.30
N VAL A 55 0.10 -7.64 -24.91
CA VAL A 55 -0.89 -7.21 -23.92
C VAL A 55 -2.31 -7.53 -24.37
N VAL A 56 -2.68 -7.17 -25.60
CA VAL A 56 -4.03 -7.43 -26.16
C VAL A 56 -4.34 -8.94 -26.22
N ARG A 57 -3.31 -9.77 -26.44
CA ARG A 57 -3.44 -11.24 -26.45
C ARG A 57 -3.36 -11.87 -25.05
N GLY A 58 -3.19 -11.08 -24.00
CA GLY A 58 -3.12 -11.56 -22.61
C GLY A 58 -1.84 -12.32 -22.26
N ALA A 59 -0.73 -12.05 -22.95
CA ALA A 59 0.54 -12.71 -22.68
C ALA A 59 0.97 -12.49 -21.23
N TRP A 60 1.21 -13.57 -20.47
CA TRP A 60 1.66 -13.51 -19.08
C TRP A 60 0.73 -12.79 -18.11
N TRP A 61 -0.56 -12.65 -18.43
CA TRP A 61 -1.49 -11.84 -17.64
C TRP A 61 -1.54 -12.21 -16.15
N TRP A 62 -1.64 -13.51 -15.81
CA TRP A 62 -1.69 -13.93 -14.41
C TRP A 62 -0.37 -13.74 -13.67
N GLN A 63 0.75 -13.90 -14.37
CA GLN A 63 2.08 -13.65 -13.84
C GLN A 63 2.27 -12.14 -13.57
N THR A 64 1.76 -11.28 -14.45
CA THR A 64 1.79 -9.82 -14.26
C THR A 64 0.94 -9.42 -13.05
N LEU A 65 -0.28 -9.98 -12.89
CA LEU A 65 -1.08 -9.71 -11.69
C LEU A 65 -0.43 -10.22 -10.41
N GLY A 66 0.13 -11.43 -10.43
CA GLY A 66 0.87 -11.99 -9.30
C GLY A 66 2.10 -11.14 -8.96
N GLY A 67 2.86 -10.73 -9.97
CA GLY A 67 4.00 -9.85 -9.83
C GLY A 67 3.63 -8.47 -9.28
N LEU A 68 2.51 -7.88 -9.74
CA LEU A 68 1.99 -6.63 -9.17
C LEU A 68 1.59 -6.79 -7.71
N ALA A 69 0.93 -7.89 -7.34
CA ALA A 69 0.58 -8.13 -5.95
C ALA A 69 1.84 -8.23 -5.08
N ILE A 70 2.78 -9.11 -5.46
CA ILE A 70 4.07 -9.32 -4.76
C ILE A 70 4.85 -8.01 -4.66
N TRP A 71 4.92 -7.24 -5.74
CA TRP A 71 5.69 -6.01 -5.73
C TRP A 71 4.99 -4.89 -4.95
N VAL A 72 3.77 -4.53 -5.34
CA VAL A 72 3.12 -3.30 -4.86
C VAL A 72 2.58 -3.47 -3.44
N ILE A 73 1.99 -4.62 -3.13
CA ILE A 73 1.35 -4.85 -1.84
C ILE A 73 2.38 -5.37 -0.84
N PHE A 74 3.14 -6.40 -1.19
CA PHE A 74 4.07 -7.05 -0.27
C PHE A 74 5.38 -6.28 -0.13
N LEU A 75 6.22 -6.26 -1.17
CA LEU A 75 7.55 -5.64 -1.09
C LEU A 75 7.48 -4.13 -0.82
N ASN A 76 6.77 -3.37 -1.65
CA ASN A 76 6.64 -1.92 -1.51
C ASN A 76 5.85 -1.54 -0.26
N GLY A 77 4.65 -2.12 -0.08
CA GLY A 77 3.81 -1.84 1.09
C GLY A 77 4.48 -2.21 2.41
N GLY A 78 5.16 -3.36 2.48
CA GLY A 78 5.97 -3.78 3.62
C GLY A 78 7.10 -2.79 3.91
N THR A 79 7.86 -2.39 2.89
CA THR A 79 8.95 -1.41 3.04
C THR A 79 8.46 -0.07 3.59
N LEU A 80 7.35 0.47 3.07
CA LEU A 80 6.77 1.71 3.60
C LEU A 80 6.26 1.57 5.03
N ALA A 81 5.69 0.42 5.37
CA ALA A 81 5.25 0.15 6.73
C ALA A 81 6.45 0.01 7.69
N ILE A 82 7.60 -0.52 7.23
CA ILE A 82 8.87 -0.46 7.98
C ILE A 82 9.30 0.99 8.19
N ASN A 83 9.25 1.84 7.16
CA ASN A 83 9.64 3.25 7.29
C ASN A 83 8.82 3.93 8.41
N SER A 84 7.50 3.71 8.45
CA SER A 84 6.65 4.23 9.53
C SER A 84 7.11 3.81 10.94
N VAL A 85 7.66 2.60 11.11
CA VAL A 85 8.17 2.15 12.43
C VAL A 85 9.34 3.01 12.90
N PHE A 86 10.25 3.34 11.99
CA PHE A 86 11.48 4.06 12.32
C PHE A 86 11.30 5.58 12.30
N ASP A 87 10.52 6.09 11.34
CA ASP A 87 10.26 7.52 11.15
C ASP A 87 9.13 8.05 12.04
N LYS A 88 8.35 7.14 12.65
CA LYS A 88 7.19 7.37 13.52
C LYS A 88 5.99 8.06 12.86
N ASP A 89 6.20 8.74 11.74
CA ASP A 89 5.19 9.45 10.95
C ASP A 89 4.28 10.31 11.85
N GLU A 90 4.81 11.35 12.50
CA GLU A 90 4.02 12.22 13.40
C GLU A 90 3.18 13.30 12.67
N GLY A 91 3.40 13.47 11.35
CA GLY A 91 2.71 14.44 10.50
C GLY A 91 2.39 13.88 9.12
N ASP A 92 1.76 14.69 8.28
CA ASP A 92 1.50 14.30 6.89
C ASP A 92 2.83 13.93 6.20
N ILE A 93 2.88 12.74 5.61
CA ILE A 93 4.03 12.23 4.87
C ILE A 93 3.55 11.71 3.51
N GLY A 94 4.46 11.57 2.55
CA GLY A 94 4.13 11.13 1.18
C GLY A 94 3.16 9.95 1.17
N TYR A 95 1.98 10.17 0.59
CA TYR A 95 0.89 9.20 0.44
C TYR A 95 0.19 8.75 1.73
N LEU A 96 0.49 9.37 2.88
CA LEU A 96 -0.17 9.12 4.16
C LEU A 96 -0.42 10.44 4.91
N ASN A 97 -1.65 10.96 4.79
CA ASN A 97 -2.07 12.16 5.51
C ASN A 97 -2.82 11.81 6.81
N ALA A 98 -2.55 12.49 7.92
CA ALA A 98 -2.96 12.15 9.29
C ALA A 98 -2.69 10.67 9.57
N PRO A 99 -1.42 10.28 9.67
CA PRO A 99 -1.04 8.93 10.04
C PRO A 99 -1.76 8.52 11.34
N PRO A 100 -2.36 7.30 11.38
CA PRO A 100 -2.84 6.76 12.64
C PRO A 100 -1.65 6.46 13.57
N PRO A 101 -1.87 6.31 14.89
CA PRO A 101 -0.84 5.83 15.79
C PRO A 101 -0.27 4.48 15.31
N LEU A 102 1.03 4.28 15.51
CA LEU A 102 1.70 3.04 15.10
C LEU A 102 1.07 1.81 15.77
N PRO A 103 0.58 0.83 15.00
CA PRO A 103 0.09 -0.41 15.55
C PRO A 103 1.20 -1.21 16.26
N ARG A 104 0.85 -1.87 17.37
CA ARG A 104 1.81 -2.58 18.25
C ARG A 104 2.76 -3.54 17.52
N HIS A 105 2.29 -4.23 16.49
CA HIS A 105 3.06 -5.25 15.77
C HIS A 105 3.46 -4.80 14.36
N LEU A 106 3.48 -3.48 14.10
CA LEU A 106 3.77 -2.97 12.76
C LEU A 106 5.09 -3.51 12.20
N LEU A 107 6.17 -3.54 12.99
CA LEU A 107 7.45 -4.08 12.52
C LEU A 107 7.35 -5.55 12.08
N ALA A 108 6.75 -6.41 12.91
CA ALA A 108 6.62 -7.83 12.59
C ALA A 108 5.71 -8.05 11.37
N PHE A 109 4.63 -7.27 11.26
CA PHE A 109 3.75 -7.25 10.10
C PHE A 109 4.53 -6.87 8.84
N SER A 110 5.30 -5.79 8.88
CA SER A 110 6.06 -5.32 7.73
C SER A 110 7.15 -6.31 7.30
N VAL A 111 7.85 -6.94 8.24
CA VAL A 111 8.83 -8.00 7.95
C VAL A 111 8.16 -9.24 7.34
N ALA A 112 6.95 -9.62 7.79
CA ALA A 112 6.24 -10.75 7.22
C ALA A 112 5.75 -10.51 5.78
N LEU A 113 5.69 -9.26 5.33
CA LEU A 113 5.37 -8.90 3.95
C LEU A 113 6.59 -8.91 3.02
N LEU A 114 7.81 -8.95 3.55
CA LEU A 114 9.05 -8.97 2.77
C LEU A 114 9.54 -10.41 2.54
#